data_AF-A0A939X832-F1
#
_entry.id   AF-A0A939X832-F1
#
_cell.length_a   1.000
_cell.length_b   1.000
_cell.length_c   1.000
_cell.angle_alpha   90.00
_cell.angle_beta   90.00
_cell.angle_gamma   90.00
#
_symmetry.space_group_name_H-M   'P 1'
#
loop_
_entity.id
_entity.type
_entity.pdbx_description
1 polymer ?
#
loop_
_entity_poly.entity_id
_entity_poly.type
_entity_poly.pdbx_seq_one_letter_code
_entity_poly.pdbx_strand_id
1 'polypeptide(L)'
;MDWKTFYDSYEAFEQDELVQKFLNLSDYGPAKEIVEVLDDVDDDQDISSIVLKAADKGAFDSVKALEELEMSVSTKVLDQVIEKFAEGRKLSMDELERLGDIASEDKFSEILEDQLDMGVAFTADEIETLDEYLNNDDVLIRLIEEVKAPLTIEDIENLDFLLPDGERIDDVLAARGDLSGALLEWEKENNMDGDFDDLDDIDGDY
;
A
#
# COMPACT_ATOMS: atom_id res chain seq x y z
N MET A 1 20.34 -27.81 -9.43
CA MET A 1 19.70 -28.74 -8.48
C MET A 1 18.27 -28.25 -8.35
N ASP A 2 17.30 -29.16 -8.27
CA ASP A 2 15.90 -28.75 -8.06
C ASP A 2 15.64 -28.48 -6.56
N TRP A 3 14.57 -27.72 -6.27
CA TRP A 3 14.19 -27.37 -4.90
C TRP A 3 14.09 -28.60 -3.99
N LYS A 4 13.38 -29.63 -4.45
CA LYS A 4 13.11 -30.82 -3.65
C LYS A 4 14.39 -31.53 -3.21
N THR A 5 15.33 -31.73 -4.14
CA THR A 5 16.62 -32.37 -3.83
C THR A 5 17.44 -31.54 -2.86
N PHE A 6 17.36 -30.21 -2.95
CA PHE A 6 18.03 -29.31 -2.02
C PHE A 6 17.42 -29.41 -0.62
N TYR A 7 16.10 -29.22 -0.51
CA TYR A 7 15.37 -29.20 0.76
C TYR A 7 15.42 -30.56 1.49
N ASP A 8 15.47 -31.68 0.77
CA ASP A 8 15.65 -33.01 1.40
C ASP A 8 17.05 -33.21 2.03
N SER A 9 17.99 -32.27 1.87
CA SER A 9 19.40 -32.45 2.28
C SER A 9 20.09 -31.22 2.86
N TYR A 10 19.40 -30.07 2.97
CA TYR A 10 20.06 -28.80 3.28
C TYR A 10 20.70 -28.77 4.67
N GLU A 11 20.09 -29.42 5.67
CA GLU A 11 20.62 -29.55 7.04
C GLU A 11 22.02 -30.20 7.11
N ALA A 12 22.43 -30.93 6.06
CA ALA A 12 23.74 -31.58 6.00
C ALA A 12 24.83 -30.73 5.32
N PHE A 13 24.48 -29.56 4.78
CA PHE A 13 25.43 -28.68 4.11
C PHE A 13 26.10 -27.74 5.11
N GLU A 14 27.39 -27.47 4.88
CA GLU A 14 28.08 -26.37 5.58
C GLU A 14 27.56 -25.01 5.05
N GLN A 15 27.66 -23.95 5.85
CA GLN A 15 27.10 -22.62 5.55
C GLN A 15 27.38 -22.12 4.11
N ASP A 16 28.65 -22.01 3.73
CA ASP A 16 29.04 -21.57 2.37
C ASP A 16 28.45 -22.48 1.27
N GLU A 17 28.36 -23.78 1.54
CA GLU A 17 27.81 -24.76 0.60
C GLU A 17 26.29 -24.64 0.47
N LEU A 18 25.58 -24.42 1.58
CA LEU A 18 24.13 -24.17 1.62
C LEU A 18 23.79 -22.95 0.77
N VAL A 19 24.42 -21.80 1.06
CA VAL A 19 24.16 -20.53 0.35
C VAL A 19 24.45 -20.69 -1.14
N GLN A 20 25.62 -21.24 -1.50
CA GLN A 20 25.97 -21.43 -2.91
C GLN A 20 25.02 -22.38 -3.64
N LYS A 21 24.56 -23.47 -3.01
CA LYS A 21 23.59 -24.36 -3.65
C LYS A 21 22.23 -23.69 -3.82
N PHE A 22 21.75 -22.98 -2.79
CA PHE A 22 20.48 -22.25 -2.83
C PHE A 22 20.44 -21.25 -3.99
N LEU A 23 21.50 -20.43 -4.12
CA LEU A 23 21.58 -19.40 -5.17
C LEU A 23 21.67 -19.99 -6.59
N ASN A 24 22.02 -21.26 -6.72
CA ASN A 24 22.13 -21.99 -7.98
C ASN A 24 20.95 -22.95 -8.25
N LEU A 25 19.86 -22.85 -7.47
CA LEU A 25 18.65 -23.62 -7.74
C LEU A 25 17.96 -23.16 -9.04
N SER A 26 17.33 -24.12 -9.72
CA SER A 26 16.55 -23.86 -10.93
C SER A 26 15.14 -23.33 -10.63
N ASP A 27 14.63 -23.68 -9.47
CA ASP A 27 13.28 -23.48 -8.96
C ASP A 27 13.32 -23.40 -7.44
N TYR A 28 12.24 -22.89 -6.85
CA TYR A 28 12.09 -22.72 -5.41
C TYR A 28 10.76 -23.29 -4.94
N GLY A 29 10.72 -23.69 -3.67
CA GLY A 29 9.54 -24.23 -3.02
C GLY A 29 8.61 -23.15 -2.46
N PRO A 30 7.64 -23.54 -1.63
CA PRO A 30 6.79 -22.60 -0.94
C PRO A 30 7.57 -21.75 0.06
N ALA A 31 7.13 -20.51 0.27
CA ALA A 31 7.78 -19.54 1.16
C ALA A 31 8.11 -20.08 2.55
N LYS A 32 7.20 -20.85 3.14
CA LYS A 32 7.43 -21.49 4.44
C LYS A 32 8.68 -22.39 4.47
N GLU A 33 8.88 -23.23 3.46
CA GLU A 33 10.06 -24.09 3.40
C GLU A 33 11.33 -23.27 3.13
N ILE A 34 11.22 -22.15 2.40
CA ILE A 34 12.33 -21.22 2.23
C ILE A 34 12.72 -20.62 3.58
N VAL A 35 11.75 -20.16 4.37
CA VAL A 35 11.98 -19.61 5.72
C VAL A 35 12.65 -20.62 6.64
N GLU A 36 12.23 -21.89 6.61
CA GLU A 36 12.88 -22.96 7.38
C GLU A 36 14.37 -23.13 6.98
N VAL A 37 14.73 -22.88 5.71
CA VAL A 37 16.14 -22.87 5.29
C VAL A 37 16.86 -21.61 5.77
N LEU A 38 16.19 -20.45 5.83
CA LEU A 38 16.77 -19.20 6.32
C LEU A 38 17.17 -19.31 7.79
N ASP A 39 16.42 -20.07 8.60
CA ASP A 39 16.72 -20.30 10.02
C ASP A 39 18.10 -20.96 10.24
N ASP A 40 18.62 -21.64 9.23
CA ASP A 40 19.95 -22.28 9.24
C ASP A 40 21.04 -21.42 8.57
N VAL A 41 20.77 -20.16 8.20
CA VAL A 41 21.76 -19.23 7.62
C VAL A 41 22.18 -18.18 8.64
N ASP A 42 23.49 -18.10 8.91
CA ASP A 42 24.01 -17.23 9.99
C ASP A 42 24.18 -15.75 9.60
N ASP A 43 24.27 -15.43 8.30
CA ASP A 43 24.61 -14.09 7.80
C ASP A 43 23.42 -13.40 7.10
N ASP A 44 23.04 -12.21 7.60
CA ASP A 44 21.93 -11.42 7.08
C ASP A 44 22.07 -11.02 5.60
N GLN A 45 23.31 -10.86 5.10
CA GLN A 45 23.55 -10.54 3.69
C GLN A 45 23.31 -11.76 2.80
N ASP A 46 23.66 -12.95 3.28
CA ASP A 46 23.36 -14.20 2.60
C ASP A 46 21.85 -14.48 2.60
N ILE A 47 21.16 -14.27 3.73
CA ILE A 47 19.68 -14.31 3.82
C ILE A 47 19.06 -13.37 2.78
N SER A 48 19.51 -12.11 2.75
CA SER A 48 19.03 -11.12 1.79
C SER A 48 19.22 -11.59 0.34
N SER A 49 20.40 -12.14 0.02
CA SER A 49 20.72 -12.63 -1.33
C SER A 49 19.87 -13.83 -1.74
N ILE A 50 19.65 -14.76 -0.82
CA ILE A 50 18.79 -15.94 -0.98
C ILE A 50 17.35 -15.53 -1.27
N VAL A 51 16.78 -14.64 -0.45
CA VAL A 51 15.38 -14.19 -0.58
C VAL A 51 15.17 -13.43 -1.88
N LEU A 52 16.04 -12.47 -2.22
CA LEU A 52 15.92 -11.72 -3.47
C LEU A 52 16.06 -12.64 -4.69
N LYS A 53 16.90 -13.67 -4.61
CA LYS A 53 17.05 -14.67 -5.69
C LYS A 53 15.78 -15.52 -5.86
N ALA A 54 15.16 -15.93 -4.76
CA ALA A 54 13.90 -16.66 -4.78
C ALA A 54 12.74 -15.79 -5.31
N ALA A 55 12.70 -14.51 -4.92
CA ALA A 55 11.75 -13.53 -5.42
C ALA A 55 11.87 -13.33 -6.95
N ASP A 56 13.10 -13.23 -7.48
CA ASP A 56 13.37 -13.17 -8.93
C ASP A 56 12.86 -14.38 -9.73
N LYS A 57 12.55 -15.48 -9.04
CA LYS A 57 11.97 -16.69 -9.62
C LYS A 57 10.48 -16.87 -9.33
N GLY A 58 9.86 -15.89 -8.68
CA GLY A 58 8.43 -15.90 -8.35
C GLY A 58 8.07 -16.82 -7.19
N ALA A 59 8.99 -17.07 -6.24
CA ALA A 59 8.70 -17.92 -5.08
C ALA A 59 7.68 -17.30 -4.09
N PHE A 60 7.51 -15.97 -4.14
CA PHE A 60 6.62 -15.22 -3.26
C PHE A 60 5.48 -14.61 -4.11
N ASP A 61 4.51 -15.44 -4.45
CA ASP A 61 3.43 -15.13 -5.41
C ASP A 61 2.09 -14.74 -4.76
N SER A 62 2.08 -14.56 -3.44
CA SER A 62 0.88 -14.20 -2.66
C SER A 62 1.27 -13.39 -1.42
N VAL A 63 0.34 -12.57 -0.89
CA VAL A 63 0.60 -11.80 0.34
C VAL A 63 0.94 -12.74 1.51
N LYS A 64 0.25 -13.88 1.59
CA LYS A 64 0.57 -14.90 2.61
C LYS A 64 2.03 -15.37 2.51
N ALA A 65 2.58 -15.52 1.31
CA ALA A 65 3.98 -15.90 1.13
C ALA A 65 4.95 -14.80 1.60
N LEU A 66 4.54 -13.53 1.52
CA LEU A 66 5.33 -12.38 2.00
C LEU A 66 5.28 -12.26 3.52
N GLU A 67 4.13 -12.52 4.13
CA GLU A 67 3.98 -12.56 5.60
C GLU A 67 4.91 -13.60 6.24
N GLU A 68 5.15 -14.74 5.57
CA GLU A 68 6.12 -15.73 6.08
C GLU A 68 7.54 -15.14 6.20
N LEU A 69 7.89 -14.12 5.39
CA LEU A 69 9.21 -13.47 5.42
C LEU A 69 9.32 -12.36 6.45
N GLU A 70 8.21 -11.79 6.92
CA GLU A 70 8.17 -10.54 7.72
C GLU A 70 9.14 -10.58 8.92
N MET A 71 9.20 -11.72 9.59
CA MET A 71 10.03 -11.92 10.79
C MET A 71 11.42 -12.50 10.48
N SER A 72 11.69 -12.88 9.22
CA SER A 72 12.92 -13.56 8.79
C SER A 72 13.88 -12.65 8.02
N VAL A 73 13.42 -11.48 7.55
CA VAL A 73 14.25 -10.54 6.81
C VAL A 73 14.07 -9.10 7.31
N SER A 74 15.03 -8.24 6.99
CA SER A 74 14.86 -6.80 7.23
C SER A 74 13.71 -6.23 6.37
N THR A 75 13.02 -5.21 6.88
CA THR A 75 11.96 -4.46 6.16
C THR A 75 12.40 -4.03 4.77
N LYS A 76 13.65 -3.55 4.62
CA LYS A 76 14.20 -3.15 3.32
C LYS A 76 14.26 -4.29 2.29
N VAL A 77 14.53 -5.52 2.73
CA VAL A 77 14.52 -6.69 1.84
C VAL A 77 13.08 -7.08 1.53
N LEU A 78 12.21 -7.08 2.53
CA LEU A 78 10.79 -7.36 2.36
C LEU A 78 10.15 -6.40 1.34
N ASP A 79 10.40 -5.09 1.45
CA ASP A 79 9.90 -4.08 0.51
C ASP A 79 10.32 -4.35 -0.94
N GLN A 80 11.55 -4.84 -1.16
CA GLN A 80 12.02 -5.22 -2.50
C GLN A 80 11.32 -6.46 -3.05
N VAL A 81 10.91 -7.39 -2.18
CA VAL A 81 10.13 -8.56 -2.58
C VAL A 81 8.68 -8.16 -2.85
N ILE A 82 8.10 -7.30 -2.01
CA ILE A 82 6.76 -6.75 -2.19
C ILE A 82 6.68 -5.98 -3.52
N GLU A 83 7.68 -5.15 -3.84
CA GLU A 83 7.74 -4.43 -5.12
C GLU A 83 7.65 -5.38 -6.32
N LYS A 84 8.41 -6.48 -6.32
CA LYS A 84 8.34 -7.52 -7.36
C LYS A 84 6.98 -8.21 -7.41
N PHE A 85 6.35 -8.43 -6.27
CA PHE A 85 5.03 -9.05 -6.16
C PHE A 85 3.91 -8.12 -6.67
N ALA A 86 4.03 -6.81 -6.44
CA ALA A 86 3.05 -5.81 -6.86
C ALA A 86 3.22 -5.36 -8.32
N GLU A 87 4.42 -5.49 -8.89
CA GLU A 87 4.77 -4.98 -10.22
C GLU A 87 3.73 -5.36 -11.31
N GLY A 88 3.07 -4.34 -11.87
CA GLY A 88 2.11 -4.48 -12.96
C GLY A 88 0.81 -5.22 -12.60
N ARG A 89 0.49 -5.34 -11.31
CA ARG A 89 -0.68 -6.06 -10.81
C ARG A 89 -1.66 -5.15 -10.07
N LYS A 90 -2.94 -5.28 -10.43
CA LYS A 90 -4.04 -4.73 -9.65
C LYS A 90 -4.29 -5.61 -8.42
N LEU A 91 -4.18 -5.02 -7.24
CA LEU A 91 -4.34 -5.67 -5.95
C LEU A 91 -5.80 -5.59 -5.51
N SER A 92 -6.29 -6.60 -4.80
CA SER A 92 -7.56 -6.48 -4.08
C SER A 92 -7.40 -5.70 -2.78
N MET A 93 -8.50 -5.17 -2.23
CA MET A 93 -8.49 -4.50 -0.93
C MET A 93 -7.90 -5.39 0.19
N ASP A 94 -8.34 -6.65 0.28
CA ASP A 94 -7.76 -7.64 1.21
C ASP A 94 -6.23 -7.81 1.08
N GLU A 95 -5.68 -7.60 -0.12
CA GLU A 95 -4.23 -7.67 -0.33
C GLU A 95 -3.55 -6.37 0.11
N LEU A 96 -4.18 -5.22 -0.14
CA LEU A 96 -3.65 -3.92 0.27
C LEU A 96 -3.63 -3.78 1.79
N GLU A 97 -4.70 -4.11 2.50
CA GLU A 97 -4.72 -4.08 3.97
C GLU A 97 -3.58 -4.91 4.57
N ARG A 98 -3.44 -6.15 4.11
CA ARG A 98 -2.38 -7.05 4.60
C ARG A 98 -0.98 -6.61 4.19
N LEU A 99 -0.83 -5.92 3.06
CA LEU A 99 0.44 -5.30 2.69
C LEU A 99 0.74 -4.07 3.56
N GLY A 100 -0.27 -3.30 3.96
CA GLY A 100 -0.14 -2.19 4.91
C GLY A 100 0.41 -2.65 6.26
N ASP A 101 0.06 -3.86 6.70
CA ASP A 101 0.57 -4.44 7.95
C ASP A 101 2.07 -4.81 7.90
N ILE A 102 2.62 -5.13 6.72
CA ILE A 102 3.98 -5.71 6.60
C ILE A 102 4.98 -4.84 5.82
N ALA A 103 4.51 -3.98 4.93
CA ALA A 103 5.35 -3.06 4.16
C ALA A 103 5.79 -1.88 5.03
N SER A 104 6.89 -1.24 4.68
CA SER A 104 7.12 0.12 5.19
C SER A 104 6.05 1.09 4.68
N GLU A 105 5.71 2.12 5.46
CA GLU A 105 4.75 3.16 5.08
C GLU A 105 5.11 3.83 3.73
N ASP A 106 6.41 4.09 3.49
CA ASP A 106 6.91 4.64 2.23
C ASP A 106 6.63 3.68 1.06
N LYS A 107 6.91 2.38 1.23
CA LYS A 107 6.65 1.37 0.20
C LYS A 107 5.15 1.17 -0.02
N PHE A 108 4.35 1.22 1.04
CA PHE A 108 2.90 1.10 0.94
C PHE A 108 2.29 2.27 0.15
N SER A 109 2.78 3.49 0.40
CA SER A 109 2.43 4.69 -0.36
C SER A 109 2.75 4.52 -1.85
N GLU A 110 3.96 4.04 -2.20
CA GLU A 110 4.34 3.74 -3.59
C GLU A 110 3.40 2.72 -4.25
N ILE A 111 3.00 1.67 -3.53
CA ILE A 111 2.07 0.65 -4.04
C ILE A 111 0.71 1.27 -4.37
N LEU A 112 0.20 2.16 -3.51
CA LEU A 112 -1.08 2.83 -3.72
C LEU A 112 -1.02 3.79 -4.92
N GLU A 113 0.08 4.52 -5.09
CA GLU A 113 0.30 5.32 -6.29
C GLU A 113 0.29 4.46 -7.57
N ASP A 114 0.95 3.30 -7.56
CA ASP A 114 0.92 2.36 -8.68
C ASP A 114 -0.51 1.85 -8.96
N GLN A 115 -1.30 1.57 -7.93
CA GLN A 115 -2.71 1.17 -8.10
C GLN A 115 -3.53 2.28 -8.78
N LEU A 116 -3.36 3.53 -8.34
CA LEU A 116 -4.00 4.70 -8.94
C LEU A 116 -3.58 4.88 -10.40
N ASP A 117 -2.28 4.77 -10.71
CA ASP A 117 -1.75 4.87 -12.07
C ASP A 117 -2.27 3.74 -12.98
N MET A 118 -2.60 2.58 -12.41
CA MET A 118 -3.29 1.49 -13.10
C MET A 118 -4.81 1.71 -13.24
N GLY A 119 -5.34 2.84 -12.75
CA GLY A 119 -6.75 3.20 -12.78
C GLY A 119 -7.60 2.34 -11.83
N VAL A 120 -7.05 1.96 -10.68
CA VAL A 120 -7.85 1.47 -9.54
C VAL A 120 -8.43 2.69 -8.84
N ALA A 121 -9.71 2.62 -8.50
CA ALA A 121 -10.41 3.64 -7.74
C ALA A 121 -11.07 2.98 -6.52
N PHE A 122 -10.94 3.63 -5.38
CA PHE A 122 -11.34 3.13 -4.07
C PHE A 122 -12.61 3.82 -3.57
N THR A 123 -13.48 3.14 -2.83
CA THR A 123 -14.61 3.79 -2.15
C THR A 123 -14.13 4.66 -0.99
N ALA A 124 -14.99 5.53 -0.47
CA ALA A 124 -14.66 6.33 0.71
C ALA A 124 -14.24 5.46 1.91
N ASP A 125 -15.00 4.40 2.22
CA ASP A 125 -14.65 3.42 3.26
C ASP A 125 -13.30 2.73 3.03
N GLU A 126 -12.95 2.44 1.77
CA GLU A 126 -11.67 1.82 1.43
C GLU A 126 -10.52 2.81 1.66
N ILE A 127 -10.72 4.10 1.33
CA ILE A 127 -9.74 5.15 1.58
C ILE A 127 -9.53 5.36 3.08
N GLU A 128 -10.62 5.43 3.87
CA GLU A 128 -10.53 5.52 5.34
C GLU A 128 -9.72 4.37 5.93
N THR A 129 -9.94 3.16 5.43
CA THR A 129 -9.16 1.98 5.88
C THR A 129 -7.69 2.08 5.49
N LEU A 130 -7.39 2.57 4.28
CA LEU A 130 -6.01 2.68 3.79
C LEU A 130 -5.23 3.82 4.44
N ASP A 131 -5.91 4.88 4.88
CA ASP A 131 -5.32 6.03 5.56
C ASP A 131 -4.54 5.64 6.83
N GLU A 132 -4.99 4.59 7.54
CA GLU A 132 -4.32 4.08 8.75
C GLU A 132 -2.85 3.66 8.51
N TYR A 133 -2.49 3.39 7.25
CA TYR A 133 -1.17 2.92 6.83
C TYR A 133 -0.34 3.98 6.10
N LEU A 134 -0.93 5.14 5.81
CA LEU A 134 -0.28 6.20 5.06
C LEU A 134 0.52 7.13 5.98
N ASN A 135 1.64 7.61 5.46
CA ASN A 135 2.42 8.69 6.06
C ASN A 135 2.59 9.89 5.11
N ASN A 136 1.87 9.86 3.99
CA ASN A 136 2.02 10.78 2.88
C ASN A 136 0.66 11.35 2.46
N ASP A 137 0.42 12.57 2.92
CA ASP A 137 -0.76 13.37 2.61
C ASP A 137 -1.01 13.52 1.10
N ASP A 138 0.04 13.58 0.26
CA ASP A 138 -0.12 13.71 -1.19
C ASP A 138 -0.78 12.46 -1.80
N VAL A 139 -0.49 11.27 -1.26
CA VAL A 139 -1.11 10.01 -1.71
C VAL A 139 -2.55 9.95 -1.24
N LEU A 140 -2.84 10.36 0.00
CA LEU A 140 -4.21 10.46 0.50
C LEU A 140 -5.06 11.41 -0.35
N ILE A 141 -4.55 12.60 -0.66
CA ILE A 141 -5.23 13.58 -1.51
C ILE A 141 -5.51 12.96 -2.89
N ARG A 142 -4.53 12.29 -3.52
CA ARG A 142 -4.75 11.61 -4.82
C ARG A 142 -5.80 10.49 -4.74
N LEU A 143 -5.83 9.72 -3.65
CA LEU A 143 -6.88 8.71 -3.43
C LEU A 143 -8.27 9.37 -3.42
N ILE A 144 -8.40 10.50 -2.73
CA ILE A 144 -9.64 11.27 -2.64
C ILE A 144 -10.03 11.87 -3.99
N GLU A 145 -9.09 12.44 -4.75
CA GLU A 145 -9.34 12.97 -6.10
C GLU A 145 -9.92 11.89 -7.05
N GLU A 146 -9.44 10.65 -6.91
CA GLU A 146 -9.84 9.50 -7.73
C GLU A 146 -10.93 8.61 -7.09
N VAL A 147 -11.49 9.01 -5.94
CA VAL A 147 -12.46 8.22 -5.16
C VAL A 147 -13.62 7.70 -5.99
N LYS A 148 -14.07 6.47 -5.78
CA LYS A 148 -15.11 5.84 -6.58
C LYS A 148 -16.48 6.49 -6.35
N ALA A 149 -17.12 6.91 -7.44
CA ALA A 149 -18.46 7.51 -7.46
C ALA A 149 -19.59 6.46 -7.60
N PRO A 150 -20.85 6.80 -7.26
CA PRO A 150 -21.32 8.05 -6.67
C PRO A 150 -21.00 8.14 -5.16
N LEU A 151 -20.81 9.37 -4.67
CA LEU A 151 -20.63 9.67 -3.25
C LEU A 151 -21.97 10.06 -2.61
N THR A 152 -22.11 9.73 -1.33
CA THR A 152 -23.13 10.24 -0.43
C THR A 152 -22.60 11.44 0.37
N ILE A 153 -23.47 12.13 1.10
CA ILE A 153 -23.05 13.22 2.00
C ILE A 153 -22.15 12.66 3.11
N GLU A 154 -22.47 11.49 3.65
CA GLU A 154 -21.67 10.80 4.68
C GLU A 154 -20.26 10.46 4.17
N ASP A 155 -20.15 9.97 2.92
CA ASP A 155 -18.84 9.73 2.30
C ASP A 155 -18.00 11.02 2.24
N ILE A 156 -18.63 12.15 1.90
CA ILE A 156 -17.94 13.45 1.80
C ILE A 156 -17.50 13.95 3.17
N GLU A 157 -18.36 13.83 4.19
CA GLU A 157 -18.02 14.18 5.57
C GLU A 157 -16.84 13.34 6.10
N ASN A 158 -16.84 12.04 5.82
CA ASN A 158 -15.76 11.15 6.23
C ASN A 158 -14.45 11.52 5.54
N LEU A 159 -14.47 11.75 4.21
CA LEU A 159 -13.28 12.12 3.46
C LEU A 159 -12.73 13.50 3.84
N ASP A 160 -13.60 14.48 4.12
CA ASP A 160 -13.19 15.81 4.60
C ASP A 160 -12.47 15.72 5.96
N PHE A 161 -12.89 14.79 6.82
CA PHE A 161 -12.22 14.55 8.10
C PHE A 161 -10.82 13.96 7.97
N LEU A 162 -10.54 13.21 6.90
CA LEU A 162 -9.22 12.63 6.64
C LEU A 162 -8.24 13.67 6.10
N LEU A 163 -8.72 14.76 5.50
CA LEU A 163 -7.85 15.74 4.85
C LEU A 163 -6.92 16.43 5.86
N PRO A 164 -5.66 16.71 5.46
CA PRO A 164 -4.73 17.49 6.27
C PRO A 164 -5.26 18.90 6.59
N ASP A 165 -4.80 19.47 7.72
CA ASP A 165 -5.19 20.80 8.15
C ASP A 165 -5.01 21.87 7.05
N GLY A 166 -6.13 22.46 6.62
CA GLY A 166 -6.14 23.56 5.64
C GLY A 166 -6.45 23.14 4.22
N GLU A 167 -6.51 21.84 3.92
CA GLU A 167 -7.13 21.31 2.71
C GLU A 167 -8.65 21.28 2.86
N ARG A 168 -9.38 21.32 1.75
CA ARG A 168 -10.84 21.28 1.74
C ARG A 168 -11.35 20.30 0.70
N ILE A 169 -12.37 19.51 1.07
CA ILE A 169 -12.88 18.46 0.19
C ILE A 169 -13.48 19.00 -1.12
N ASP A 170 -14.02 20.21 -1.12
CA ASP A 170 -14.54 20.87 -2.33
C ASP A 170 -13.43 21.22 -3.32
N ASP A 171 -12.30 21.75 -2.83
CA ASP A 171 -11.13 22.07 -3.65
C ASP A 171 -10.52 20.79 -4.27
N VAL A 172 -10.43 19.71 -3.49
CA VAL A 172 -9.91 18.41 -3.93
C VAL A 172 -10.83 17.77 -4.98
N LEU A 173 -12.14 17.76 -4.73
CA LEU A 173 -13.11 17.13 -5.64
C LEU A 173 -13.49 18.01 -6.85
N ALA A 174 -13.20 19.31 -6.83
CA ALA A 174 -13.46 20.22 -7.95
C ALA A 174 -12.75 19.78 -9.25
N ALA A 175 -11.62 19.08 -9.16
CA ALA A 175 -10.87 18.56 -10.30
C ALA A 175 -11.66 17.55 -11.14
N ARG A 176 -12.66 16.86 -10.57
CA ARG A 176 -13.49 15.88 -11.28
C ARG A 176 -14.51 16.48 -12.24
N GLY A 177 -14.74 17.79 -12.19
CA GLY A 177 -15.66 18.50 -13.10
C GLY A 177 -17.15 18.11 -12.96
N ASP A 178 -17.47 17.12 -12.12
CA ASP A 178 -18.81 16.73 -11.71
C ASP A 178 -18.83 16.73 -10.18
N LEU A 179 -18.97 17.92 -9.59
CA LEU A 179 -19.34 18.07 -8.18
C LEU A 179 -20.68 17.35 -8.04
N SER A 180 -20.64 16.10 -7.60
CA SER A 180 -21.83 15.25 -7.54
C SER A 180 -22.93 15.95 -6.75
N GLY A 181 -24.20 15.59 -6.98
CA GLY A 181 -25.32 16.19 -6.25
C GLY A 181 -25.15 16.18 -4.72
N ALA A 182 -24.44 15.18 -4.18
CA ALA A 182 -24.11 15.09 -2.75
C ALA A 182 -23.15 16.19 -2.28
N LEU A 183 -22.15 16.57 -3.08
CA LEU A 183 -21.21 17.64 -2.72
C LEU A 183 -21.90 19.01 -2.70
N LEU A 184 -22.74 19.28 -3.70
CA LEU A 184 -23.58 20.47 -3.75
C LEU A 184 -24.63 20.54 -2.62
N GLU A 185 -25.06 19.40 -2.08
CA GLU A 185 -25.95 19.35 -0.92
C GLU A 185 -25.17 19.57 0.38
N TRP A 186 -24.00 18.94 0.52
CA TRP A 186 -23.11 19.11 1.67
C TRP A 186 -22.60 20.55 1.83
N GLU A 187 -22.21 21.23 0.73
CA GLU A 187 -21.79 22.64 0.74
C GLU A 187 -22.88 23.56 1.31
N LYS A 188 -24.16 23.29 0.99
CA LYS A 188 -25.30 24.03 1.51
C LYS A 188 -25.53 23.78 3.00
N GLU A 189 -25.44 22.53 3.43
CA GLU A 189 -25.64 22.17 4.84
C GLU A 189 -24.56 22.77 5.76
N ASN A 190 -23.35 22.90 5.24
CA ASN A 190 -22.21 23.48 5.97
C ASN A 190 -22.06 25.00 5.78
N ASN A 191 -23.10 25.66 5.26
CA ASN A 191 -23.16 27.12 5.10
C ASN A 191 -21.96 27.69 4.30
N MET A 192 -21.46 26.91 3.33
CA MET A 192 -20.33 27.30 2.48
C MET A 192 -20.77 28.18 1.29
N ASP A 193 -22.07 28.23 1.00
CA ASP A 193 -22.73 29.22 0.14
C ASP A 193 -22.88 30.61 0.80
N GLY A 194 -22.21 30.85 1.93
CA GLY A 194 -22.21 32.12 2.64
C GLY A 194 -21.62 33.22 1.77
N ASP A 195 -22.51 33.93 1.06
CA ASP A 195 -22.26 35.18 0.35
C ASP A 195 -21.41 36.09 1.23
N PHE A 196 -20.15 36.32 0.84
CA PHE A 196 -19.26 37.28 1.51
C PHE A 196 -19.73 38.75 1.30
N ASP A 197 -20.89 38.95 0.69
CA ASP A 197 -21.50 40.26 0.42
C ASP A 197 -22.24 40.85 1.64
N ASP A 198 -22.44 40.10 2.74
CA ASP A 198 -23.13 40.60 3.95
C ASP A 198 -22.19 41.32 4.96
N LEU A 199 -20.91 41.53 4.64
CA LEU A 199 -19.95 42.22 5.52
C LEU A 199 -19.75 43.71 5.22
N ASP A 200 -20.40 44.27 4.20
CA ASP A 200 -20.26 45.70 3.84
C ASP A 200 -21.33 46.64 4.42
N ASP A 201 -22.28 46.15 5.21
CA ASP A 201 -23.34 46.98 5.83
C ASP A 201 -23.15 47.19 7.36
N ILE A 202 -21.90 47.25 7.86
CA ILE A 202 -21.61 48.00 9.10
C ILE A 202 -21.21 49.43 8.70
N ASP A 203 -22.13 50.11 8.02
CA ASP A 203 -22.14 51.56 7.96
C ASP A 203 -22.61 52.09 9.32
N GLY A 204 -21.80 53.00 9.85
CA GLY A 204 -21.83 53.40 11.25
C GLY A 204 -23.12 54.06 11.73
N ASP A 205 -23.32 53.97 13.05
CA ASP A 205 -23.83 55.11 13.79
C ASP A 205 -23.12 55.23 15.14
N TYR A 206 -22.61 56.45 15.35
CA TYR A 206 -22.06 56.99 16.60
C TYR A 206 -23.15 57.23 17.64
#